data_AF-A0A7W7WVU2-F1
#
_entry.id   AF-A0A7W7WVU2-F1
#
_cell.length_a   1.000
_cell.length_b   1.000
_cell.length_c   1.000
_cell.angle_alpha   90.00
_cell.angle_beta   90.00
_cell.angle_gamma   90.00
#
_symmetry.space_group_name_H-M   'P 1'
#
loop_
_entity.id
_entity.type
_entity.pdbx_description
1 polymer ?
#
loop_
_entity_poly.entity_id
_entity_poly.type
_entity_poly.pdbx_seq_one_letter_code
_entity_poly.pdbx_strand_id
1 'polypeptide(L)'
;MSPDVRPDLAGLRVLQRAMTGSVSYENIDIQLRVPLSLAADDLVDKIVTRRRGGFRYEKHALFFLLLRALGFDVTAVRGAIERESRGDSAWRNPMPLLVALDGARWIVDGGLGDGFVEPVPLRTGAHARSRQHYRVERLGDDLWRPHHHPGGSTPPGDVRFGDHAPGPRPPWT
;
A
#
# COMPACT_ATOMS: atom_id res chain seq x y z
N MET A 1 11.21 -5.86 23.03
CA MET A 1 12.26 -5.33 22.14
C MET A 1 11.64 -5.12 20.77
N SER A 2 11.59 -3.89 20.26
CA SER A 2 11.23 -3.69 18.86
C SER A 2 12.36 -4.30 18.01
N PRO A 3 12.08 -5.11 16.98
CA PRO A 3 13.14 -5.65 16.13
C PRO A 3 13.95 -4.50 15.52
N ASP A 4 15.26 -4.69 15.36
CA ASP A 4 16.13 -3.77 14.60
C ASP A 4 15.71 -3.85 13.12
N VAL A 5 14.77 -2.98 12.73
CA VAL A 5 14.26 -2.93 11.36
C VAL A 5 15.18 -2.06 10.53
N ARG A 6 15.79 -2.67 9.51
CA ARG A 6 16.67 -2.00 8.55
C ARG A 6 15.91 -1.68 7.26
N PRO A 7 16.33 -0.65 6.50
CA PRO A 7 15.75 -0.30 5.21
C PRO A 7 16.18 -1.29 4.12
N ASP A 8 15.87 -2.58 4.32
CA ASP A 8 16.13 -3.68 3.40
C ASP A 8 14.86 -4.53 3.21
N LEU A 9 14.93 -5.55 2.35
CA LEU A 9 13.77 -6.38 2.04
C LEU A 9 13.27 -7.20 3.25
N ALA A 10 14.17 -7.58 4.17
CA ALA A 10 13.78 -8.33 5.37
C ALA A 10 13.00 -7.42 6.33
N GLY A 11 13.48 -6.20 6.56
CA GLY A 11 12.79 -5.17 7.32
C GLY A 11 11.44 -4.82 6.70
N LEU A 12 11.38 -4.62 5.37
CA LEU A 12 10.14 -4.30 4.67
C LEU A 12 9.08 -5.40 4.84
N ARG A 13 9.47 -6.67 4.79
CA ARG A 13 8.59 -7.82 5.06
C ARG A 13 8.08 -7.81 6.50
N VAL A 14 8.95 -7.57 7.48
CA VAL A 14 8.56 -7.51 8.90
C VAL A 14 7.52 -6.41 9.10
N LEU A 15 7.77 -5.23 8.55
CA LEU A 15 6.88 -4.09 8.66
C LEU A 15 5.52 -4.33 8.01
N GLN A 16 5.46 -4.85 6.78
CA GLN A 16 4.19 -5.09 6.09
C GLN A 16 3.36 -6.17 6.79
N ARG A 17 4.00 -7.25 7.25
CA ARG A 17 3.32 -8.29 8.06
C ARG A 17 2.79 -7.73 9.37
N ALA A 18 3.55 -6.88 10.06
CA ALA A 18 3.09 -6.23 11.28
C ALA A 18 1.92 -5.28 10.99
N MET A 19 1.98 -4.48 9.92
CA MET A 19 0.91 -3.55 9.55
C MET A 19 -0.40 -4.29 9.23
N THR A 20 -0.32 -5.36 8.43
CA THR A 20 -1.47 -6.19 8.04
C THR A 20 -2.03 -6.99 9.21
N GLY A 21 -1.18 -7.47 10.12
CA GLY A 21 -1.58 -8.28 11.27
C GLY A 21 -2.01 -7.49 12.51
N SER A 22 -1.61 -6.22 12.65
CA SER A 22 -1.87 -5.43 13.87
C SER A 22 -2.84 -4.26 13.67
N VAL A 23 -3.01 -3.75 12.44
CA VAL A 23 -3.93 -2.63 12.17
C VAL A 23 -5.10 -3.13 11.35
N SER A 24 -6.29 -3.20 11.96
CA SER A 24 -7.51 -3.64 11.28
C SER A 24 -7.89 -2.69 10.14
N TYR A 25 -8.44 -3.23 9.06
CA TYR A 25 -9.16 -2.44 8.07
C TYR A 25 -10.57 -2.14 8.59
N GLU A 26 -10.96 -0.87 8.62
CA GLU A 26 -12.29 -0.46 9.06
C GLU A 26 -12.75 0.81 8.32
N ASN A 27 -14.07 1.02 8.30
CA ASN A 27 -14.70 2.20 7.73
C ASN A 27 -15.73 2.81 8.70
N ILE A 28 -15.56 2.62 10.00
CA ILE A 28 -16.47 3.06 11.06
C ILE A 28 -16.65 4.58 11.01
N ASP A 29 -15.57 5.34 10.87
CA ASP A 29 -15.65 6.80 10.79
C ASP A 29 -16.43 7.25 9.55
N ILE A 30 -16.28 6.56 8.41
CA ILE A 30 -17.10 6.82 7.21
C ILE A 30 -18.58 6.56 7.49
N GLN A 31 -18.91 5.42 8.12
CA GLN A 31 -20.29 5.06 8.45
C GLN A 31 -20.92 6.06 9.43
N LEU A 32 -20.13 6.58 10.37
CA LEU A 32 -20.53 7.60 11.34
C LEU A 32 -20.45 9.02 10.79
N ARG A 33 -20.08 9.21 9.52
CA ARG A 33 -19.87 10.51 8.87
C ARG A 33 -18.87 11.41 9.60
N VAL A 34 -17.90 10.81 10.28
CA VAL A 34 -16.74 11.48 10.82
C VAL A 34 -15.75 11.70 9.67
N PRO A 35 -15.34 12.95 9.37
CA PRO A 35 -14.36 13.21 8.33
C PRO A 35 -13.05 12.47 8.59
N LEU A 36 -12.48 11.86 7.54
CA LEU A 36 -11.16 11.25 7.63
C LEU A 36 -10.09 12.34 7.59
N SER A 37 -9.03 12.17 8.39
CA SER A 37 -7.83 13.00 8.32
C SER A 37 -6.62 12.16 7.91
N LEU A 38 -5.79 12.74 7.05
CA LEU A 38 -4.52 12.14 6.62
C LEU A 38 -3.31 12.92 7.17
N ALA A 39 -3.54 13.85 8.10
CA ALA A 39 -2.47 14.52 8.83
C ALA A 39 -1.74 13.51 9.72
N ALA A 40 -0.40 13.64 9.81
CA ALA A 40 0.44 12.68 10.51
C ALA A 40 0.01 12.48 11.98
N ASP A 41 -0.24 13.58 12.69
CA ASP A 41 -0.62 13.54 14.11
C ASP A 41 -1.98 12.87 14.31
N ASP A 42 -2.96 13.14 13.45
CA ASP A 42 -4.29 12.52 13.51
C ASP A 42 -4.24 11.02 13.21
N LEU A 43 -3.41 10.60 12.25
CA LEU A 43 -3.20 9.20 11.92
C LEU A 43 -2.54 8.44 13.07
N VAL A 44 -1.51 9.03 13.69
CA VAL A 44 -0.83 8.45 14.86
C VAL A 44 -1.77 8.37 16.05
N ASP A 45 -2.50 9.44 16.35
CA ASP A 45 -3.48 9.44 17.43
C ASP A 45 -4.55 8.36 17.22
N LYS A 46 -5.17 8.32 16.04
CA LYS A 46 -6.24 7.35 15.74
C LYS A 46 -5.73 5.91 15.80
N ILE A 47 -4.72 5.59 15.01
CA ILE A 47 -4.33 4.20 14.76
C ILE A 47 -3.40 3.67 15.85
N VAL A 48 -2.44 4.49 16.30
CA VAL A 48 -1.41 4.03 17.26
C VAL A 48 -1.89 4.26 18.70
N THR A 49 -2.27 5.49 19.04
CA THR A 49 -2.63 5.86 20.43
C THR A 49 -3.98 5.27 20.83
N ARG A 50 -5.03 5.50 20.02
CA ARG A 50 -6.39 4.99 20.26
C ARG A 50 -6.61 3.56 19.78
N ARG A 51 -5.60 2.94 19.15
CA ARG A 51 -5.63 1.54 18.68
C ARG A 51 -6.82 1.21 17.78
N ARG A 52 -7.25 2.19 16.98
CA ARG A 52 -8.28 1.99 15.96
C ARG A 52 -7.66 1.40 14.68
N GLY A 53 -8.50 0.85 13.83
CA GLY A 53 -8.12 0.58 12.45
C GLY A 53 -8.14 1.86 11.61
N GLY A 54 -8.07 1.69 10.30
CA GLY A 54 -8.30 2.77 9.36
C GLY A 54 -8.83 2.27 8.03
N PHE A 55 -9.38 3.19 7.25
CA PHE A 55 -9.72 2.93 5.87
C PHE A 55 -8.44 2.93 5.01
N ARG A 56 -8.51 2.46 3.76
CA ARG A 56 -7.32 2.31 2.88
C ARG A 56 -6.42 3.55 2.84
N TYR A 57 -7.01 4.75 2.77
CA TYR A 57 -6.25 6.01 2.71
C TYR A 57 -5.41 6.22 3.97
N GLU A 58 -6.01 6.04 5.15
CA GLU A 58 -5.36 6.27 6.44
C GLU A 58 -4.27 5.23 6.68
N LYS A 59 -4.54 3.97 6.35
CA LYS A 59 -3.56 2.88 6.51
C LYS A 59 -2.36 3.03 5.58
N HIS A 60 -2.57 3.33 4.29
CA HIS A 60 -1.46 3.59 3.37
C HIS A 60 -0.70 4.86 3.75
N ALA A 61 -1.39 5.90 4.24
CA ALA A 61 -0.74 7.13 4.66
C ALA A 61 0.16 6.92 5.89
N LEU A 62 -0.37 6.26 6.93
CA LEU A 62 0.43 5.92 8.11
C LEU A 62 1.63 5.04 7.72
N PHE A 63 1.42 4.07 6.82
CA PHE A 63 2.49 3.15 6.44
C PHE A 63 3.57 3.86 5.61
N PHE A 64 3.19 4.78 4.72
CA PHE A 64 4.13 5.65 4.03
C PHE A 64 4.99 6.45 5.00
N LEU A 65 4.36 7.09 6.00
CA LEU A 65 5.08 7.87 7.01
C LEU A 65 6.07 7.01 7.81
N LEU A 66 5.66 5.80 8.22
CA LEU A 66 6.51 4.85 8.92
C LEU A 66 7.73 4.44 8.06
N LEU A 67 7.50 4.05 6.82
CA LEU A 67 8.56 3.63 5.90
C LEU A 67 9.55 4.77 5.65
N ARG A 68 9.07 5.99 5.42
CA ARG A 68 9.92 7.18 5.27
C ARG A 68 10.74 7.44 6.53
N ALA A 69 10.14 7.39 7.71
CA ALA A 69 10.83 7.63 8.98
C ALA A 69 11.94 6.60 9.26
N LEU A 70 11.79 5.37 8.75
CA LEU A 70 12.78 4.30 8.84
C LEU A 70 13.82 4.31 7.70
N GLY A 71 13.78 5.32 6.83
CA GLY A 71 14.78 5.51 5.77
C GLY A 71 14.53 4.71 4.49
N PHE A 72 13.35 4.12 4.30
CA PHE A 72 12.99 3.50 3.03
C PHE A 72 12.76 4.58 1.95
N ASP A 73 13.26 4.30 0.74
CA ASP A 73 12.89 5.07 -0.46
C ASP A 73 11.50 4.65 -0.94
N VAL A 74 10.48 5.19 -0.26
CA VAL A 74 9.07 4.91 -0.55
C VAL A 74 8.42 6.05 -1.33
N THR A 75 7.65 5.66 -2.35
CA THR A 75 6.84 6.55 -3.19
C THR A 75 5.38 6.10 -3.13
N ALA A 76 4.46 7.04 -2.93
CA ALA A 76 3.04 6.76 -3.06
C ALA A 76 2.62 6.89 -4.53
N VAL A 77 1.87 5.91 -5.05
CA VAL A 77 1.40 5.93 -6.44
C VAL A 77 -0.12 5.94 -6.56
N ARG A 78 -0.58 6.36 -7.73
CA ARG A 78 -2.01 6.36 -8.05
C ARG A 78 -2.44 4.97 -8.46
N GLY A 79 -3.58 4.56 -7.91
CA GLY A 79 -4.27 3.35 -8.23
C GLY A 79 -5.67 3.59 -8.79
N ALA A 80 -6.15 2.59 -9.51
CA ALA A 80 -7.48 2.54 -10.09
C ALA A 80 -8.04 1.14 -9.91
N ILE A 81 -8.82 0.97 -8.84
CA ILE A 81 -9.61 -0.24 -8.60
C ILE A 81 -10.79 -0.24 -9.56
N GLU A 82 -11.14 -1.39 -10.15
CA GLU A 82 -12.26 -1.53 -11.09
C GLU A 82 -12.13 -0.62 -12.34
N ARG A 83 -10.91 -0.34 -12.81
CA ARG A 83 -10.70 0.51 -14.00
C ARG A 83 -11.40 -0.04 -15.25
N GLU A 84 -11.52 -1.36 -15.39
CA GLU A 84 -12.20 -1.96 -16.53
C GLU A 84 -13.68 -1.56 -16.63
N SER A 85 -14.37 -1.38 -15.49
CA SER A 85 -15.79 -0.99 -15.47
C SER A 85 -15.99 0.52 -15.32
N ARG A 86 -15.07 1.24 -14.65
CA ARG A 86 -15.20 2.67 -14.33
C ARG A 86 -14.38 3.60 -15.24
N GLY A 87 -13.54 3.04 -16.10
CA GLY A 87 -12.61 3.80 -16.95
C GLY A 87 -11.68 4.71 -16.14
N ASP A 88 -11.22 5.80 -16.74
CA ASP A 88 -10.24 6.70 -16.10
C ASP A 88 -10.78 7.49 -14.90
N SER A 89 -12.09 7.46 -14.64
CA SER A 89 -12.66 8.01 -13.40
C SER A 89 -12.19 7.25 -12.14
N ALA A 90 -11.70 6.02 -12.31
CA ALA A 90 -11.19 5.18 -11.24
C ALA A 90 -9.84 5.63 -10.64
N TRP A 91 -9.10 6.54 -11.30
CA TRP A 91 -7.78 7.07 -10.86
C TRP A 91 -7.83 7.98 -9.63
N ARG A 92 -8.67 7.65 -8.66
CA ARG A 92 -8.97 8.43 -7.45
C ARG A 92 -8.57 7.71 -6.16
N ASN A 93 -8.01 6.49 -6.26
CA ASN A 93 -7.61 5.70 -5.11
C ASN A 93 -6.07 5.69 -4.99
N PRO A 94 -5.46 5.92 -3.83
CA PRO A 94 -4.08 5.51 -3.62
C PRO A 94 -4.06 3.98 -3.64
N MET A 95 -3.18 3.46 -4.49
CA MET A 95 -2.91 2.04 -4.57
C MET A 95 -1.63 1.85 -5.38
N PRO A 96 -0.71 0.98 -4.97
CA PRO A 96 -0.12 0.77 -3.63
C PRO A 96 1.03 1.77 -3.36
N LEU A 97 1.83 1.52 -2.33
CA LEU A 97 3.14 2.18 -2.18
C LEU A 97 4.19 1.43 -3.00
N LEU A 98 5.20 2.13 -3.49
CA LEU A 98 6.41 1.55 -4.08
C LEU A 98 7.59 1.80 -3.17
N VAL A 99 8.43 0.79 -2.98
CA VAL A 99 9.72 0.94 -2.30
C VAL A 99 10.85 0.52 -3.23
N ALA A 100 11.86 1.37 -3.40
CA ALA A 100 13.08 1.03 -4.12
C ALA A 100 14.10 0.39 -3.15
N LEU A 101 14.59 -0.81 -3.49
CA LEU A 101 15.60 -1.55 -2.73
C LEU A 101 16.50 -2.33 -3.70
N ASP A 102 17.82 -2.23 -3.53
CA ASP A 102 18.82 -3.02 -4.27
C ASP A 102 18.61 -3.04 -5.80
N GLY A 103 18.25 -1.88 -6.37
CA GLY A 103 17.99 -1.74 -7.82
C GLY A 103 16.64 -2.30 -8.30
N ALA A 104 15.79 -2.78 -7.40
CA ALA A 104 14.44 -3.27 -7.70
C ALA A 104 13.36 -2.39 -7.06
N ARG A 105 12.17 -2.38 -7.65
CA ARG A 105 10.98 -1.74 -7.07
C ARG A 105 10.05 -2.81 -6.49
N TRP A 106 9.49 -2.53 -5.32
CA TRP A 106 8.60 -3.43 -4.58
C TRP A 106 7.26 -2.74 -4.35
N ILE A 107 6.19 -3.42 -4.76
CA ILE A 107 4.81 -3.10 -4.41
C ILE A 107 4.60 -3.44 -2.93
N VAL A 108 4.14 -2.46 -2.17
CA VAL A 108 3.92 -2.56 -0.73
C VAL A 108 2.50 -2.15 -0.41
N ASP A 109 1.80 -3.02 0.32
CA ASP A 109 0.40 -2.82 0.66
C ASP A 109 0.22 -2.71 2.17
N GLY A 110 -0.14 -1.52 2.61
CA GLY A 110 -0.45 -1.24 4.01
C GLY A 110 -1.95 -1.32 4.34
N GLY A 111 -2.85 -1.55 3.38
CA GLY A 111 -4.23 -1.08 3.55
C GLY A 111 -5.35 -1.67 2.69
N LEU A 112 -5.11 -2.58 1.74
CA LEU A 112 -6.19 -3.31 1.07
C LEU A 112 -6.50 -4.58 1.87
N GLY A 113 -7.70 -4.68 2.45
CA GLY A 113 -8.13 -5.75 3.38
C GLY A 113 -7.41 -7.10 3.21
N ASP A 114 -7.77 -7.88 2.20
CA ASP A 114 -7.18 -9.19 1.86
C ASP A 114 -6.07 -9.08 0.78
N GLY A 115 -5.37 -7.96 0.78
CA GLY A 115 -4.26 -7.65 -0.11
C GLY A 115 -2.98 -8.42 0.21
N PHE A 116 -1.84 -7.83 -0.17
CA PHE A 116 -0.55 -8.51 -0.05
C PHE A 116 -0.07 -8.52 1.40
N VAL A 117 0.25 -9.69 1.97
CA VAL A 117 0.85 -9.75 3.32
C VAL A 117 2.37 -9.51 3.30
N GLU A 118 2.97 -9.55 2.11
CA GLU A 118 4.39 -9.30 1.88
C GLU A 118 4.61 -8.41 0.65
N PRO A 119 5.78 -7.74 0.57
CA PRO A 119 6.14 -6.97 -0.61
C PRO A 119 6.20 -7.82 -1.87
N VAL A 120 5.63 -7.31 -2.94
CA VAL A 120 5.56 -7.95 -4.25
C VAL A 120 6.55 -7.25 -5.19
N PRO A 121 7.48 -7.96 -5.84
CA PRO A 121 8.38 -7.29 -6.78
C PRO A 121 7.58 -6.74 -7.97
N LEU A 122 7.89 -5.51 -8.37
CA LEU A 122 7.33 -4.91 -9.58
C LEU A 122 7.99 -5.52 -10.81
N ARG A 123 7.59 -6.75 -11.14
CA ARG A 123 8.13 -7.52 -12.26
C ARG A 123 7.05 -8.41 -12.82
N THR A 124 6.90 -8.41 -14.14
CA THR A 124 5.90 -9.25 -14.82
C THR A 124 6.08 -10.73 -14.47
N GLY A 125 4.96 -11.40 -14.23
CA GLY A 125 4.91 -12.85 -14.03
C GLY A 125 4.11 -13.26 -12.79
N ALA A 126 4.04 -14.57 -12.60
CA ALA A 126 3.49 -15.18 -11.39
C ALA A 126 4.52 -15.17 -10.27
N HIS A 127 4.05 -14.93 -9.06
CA HIS A 127 4.86 -14.87 -7.86
C HIS A 127 4.12 -15.61 -6.75
N ALA A 128 4.87 -16.39 -5.97
CA ALA A 128 4.34 -17.10 -4.82
C ALA A 128 5.22 -16.81 -3.62
N ARG A 129 4.58 -16.43 -2.51
CA ARG A 129 5.23 -16.27 -1.21
C ARG A 129 4.29 -16.77 -0.13
N SER A 130 4.78 -17.69 0.71
CA SER A 130 3.95 -18.44 1.65
C SER A 130 2.76 -19.10 0.92
N ARG A 131 1.53 -18.97 1.44
CA ARG A 131 0.30 -19.47 0.82
C ARG A 131 -0.35 -18.50 -0.18
N GLN A 132 0.28 -17.35 -0.46
CA GLN A 132 -0.28 -16.35 -1.37
C GLN A 132 0.35 -16.48 -2.76
N HIS A 133 -0.53 -16.58 -3.77
CA HIS A 133 -0.19 -16.53 -5.18
C HIS A 133 -0.73 -15.23 -5.78
N TYR A 134 0.13 -14.53 -6.50
CA TYR A 134 -0.20 -13.26 -7.14
C TYR A 134 0.48 -13.18 -8.51
N ARG A 135 -0.09 -12.35 -9.39
CA ARG A 135 0.47 -12.11 -10.73
C ARG A 135 0.62 -10.62 -10.92
N VAL A 136 1.75 -10.20 -11.47
CA VAL A 136 1.97 -8.81 -11.87
C VAL A 136 2.02 -8.76 -13.38
N GLU A 137 1.28 -7.83 -13.97
CA GLU A 137 1.18 -7.63 -15.41
C GLU A 137 1.58 -6.20 -15.75
N ARG A 138 2.38 -6.04 -16.81
CA ARG A 138 2.71 -4.72 -17.38
C ARG A 138 1.73 -4.45 -18.51
N LEU A 139 0.96 -3.38 -18.40
CA LEU A 139 -0.06 -2.96 -19.37
C LEU A 139 0.41 -1.82 -20.28
N GLY A 140 1.48 -1.12 -19.89
CA GLY A 140 2.07 -0.01 -20.62
C GLY A 140 3.39 0.39 -19.97
N ASP A 141 3.93 1.55 -20.31
CA ASP A 141 5.28 1.88 -19.84
C ASP A 141 5.38 2.02 -18.33
N ASP A 142 4.43 2.77 -17.78
CA ASP A 142 4.28 3.04 -16.35
C ASP A 142 2.99 2.44 -15.79
N LEU A 143 2.25 1.65 -16.59
CA LEU A 143 0.97 1.09 -16.21
C LEU A 143 1.10 -0.40 -15.91
N TRP A 144 0.69 -0.78 -14.71
CA TRP A 144 0.80 -2.15 -14.23
C TRP A 144 -0.51 -2.60 -13.57
N ARG A 145 -0.70 -3.91 -13.51
CA ARG A 145 -1.83 -4.54 -12.83
C ARG A 145 -1.33 -5.64 -11.91
N PRO A 146 -1.28 -5.38 -10.60
CA PRO A 146 -1.27 -6.44 -9.61
C PRO A 146 -2.60 -7.20 -9.58
N HIS A 147 -2.52 -8.52 -9.70
CA HIS A 147 -3.63 -9.44 -9.55
C HIS A 147 -3.54 -10.08 -8.17
N HIS A 148 -4.59 -9.89 -7.37
CA HIS A 148 -4.74 -10.54 -6.07
C HIS A 148 -5.06 -12.03 -6.22
N HIS A 149 -5.07 -12.76 -5.10
CA HIS A 149 -5.43 -14.17 -5.09
C HIS A 149 -6.84 -14.38 -5.70
N PRO A 150 -7.07 -15.40 -6.55
CA PRO A 150 -8.36 -15.60 -7.23
C PRO A 150 -9.57 -15.78 -6.31
N GLY A 151 -9.35 -16.25 -5.08
CA GLY A 151 -10.38 -16.36 -4.04
C GLY A 151 -10.51 -15.13 -3.13
N GLY A 152 -9.82 -14.03 -3.44
CA GLY A 152 -9.91 -12.77 -2.71
C GLY A 152 -11.13 -11.93 -3.12
N SER A 153 -11.55 -11.06 -2.22
CA SER A 153 -12.61 -10.08 -2.39
C SER A 153 -12.14 -8.76 -3.02
N THR A 154 -10.83 -8.47 -3.02
CA THR A 154 -10.28 -7.27 -3.67
C THR A 154 -10.12 -7.49 -5.18
N PRO A 155 -10.85 -6.75 -6.04
CA PRO A 155 -10.69 -6.85 -7.48
C PRO A 155 -9.31 -6.33 -7.92
N PRO A 156 -8.79 -6.76 -9.08
CA PRO A 156 -7.56 -6.20 -9.63
C PRO A 156 -7.66 -4.68 -9.76
N GLY A 157 -6.58 -3.98 -9.43
CA GLY A 157 -6.50 -2.54 -9.66
C GLY A 157 -5.27 -2.19 -10.48
N ASP A 158 -5.48 -1.26 -11.41
CA ASP A 158 -4.42 -0.69 -12.23
C ASP A 158 -3.64 0.32 -11.40
N VAL A 159 -2.34 0.37 -11.62
CA VAL A 159 -1.44 1.22 -10.85
C VAL A 159 -0.49 1.90 -11.83
N ARG A 160 -0.32 3.21 -11.67
CA ARG A 160 0.59 4.01 -12.48
C ARG A 160 1.87 4.25 -11.69
N PHE A 161 2.89 3.47 -12.01
CA PHE A 161 4.24 3.64 -11.51
C PHE A 161 5.00 4.57 -12.45
N GLY A 162 4.65 5.85 -12.46
CA GLY A 162 5.41 6.84 -13.22
C GLY A 162 6.82 7.01 -12.67
N ASP A 163 7.73 7.58 -13.47
CA ASP A 163 8.96 8.22 -13.00
C ASP A 163 8.65 9.48 -12.17
N HIS A 164 7.76 9.37 -11.18
CA HIS A 164 7.70 10.36 -10.13
C HIS A 164 9.06 10.35 -9.45
N ALA A 165 9.78 11.47 -9.61
CA ALA A 165 10.88 11.80 -8.73
C ALA A 165 10.41 11.57 -7.29
N PRO A 166 11.21 10.96 -6.41
CA PRO A 166 10.88 10.82 -5.00
C PRO A 166 10.56 12.21 -4.44
N GLY A 167 9.26 12.49 -4.30
CA GLY A 167 8.75 13.74 -3.79
C GLY A 167 8.72 13.67 -2.27
N PRO A 168 9.15 14.69 -1.53
CA PRO A 168 9.20 14.65 -0.07
C PRO A 168 7.81 14.62 0.58
N ARG A 169 6.74 14.85 -0.20
CA ARG A 169 5.36 14.98 0.29
C ARG A 169 4.44 13.91 -0.28
N PRO A 170 3.54 13.33 0.53
CA PRO A 170 2.54 12.44 0.02
C PRO A 170 1.59 13.15 -0.97
N PRO A 171 1.03 12.46 -1.97
CA PRO A 171 0.13 13.05 -2.97
C PRO A 171 -1.24 13.48 -2.41
N TRP A 172 -1.45 13.36 -1.09
CA TRP A 172 -2.67 13.72 -0.36
C TRP A 172 -2.48 14.89 0.61
N THR A 173 -1.31 15.54 0.60
CA THR A 173 -1.07 16.83 1.28
C THR A 173 -1.24 18.01 0.34
#